data_AF-A0A6J6RMW6-F1
#
_entry.id   AF-A0A6J6RMW6-F1
#
_cell.length_a   1.000
_cell.length_b   1.000
_cell.length_c   1.000
_cell.angle_alpha   90.00
_cell.angle_beta   90.00
_cell.angle_gamma   90.00
#
_symmetry.space_group_name_H-M   'P 1'
#
loop_
_entity.id
_entity.type
_entity.pdbx_description
1 polymer ?
#
loop_
_entity_poly.entity_id
_entity_poly.type
_entity_poly.pdbx_seq_one_letter_code
_entity_poly.pdbx_strand_id
1 'polypeptide(L)'
;MLNPDPRGYRVALLADGIANEDAAKFNAVESLEKCDFGFIVLPPSDFHLSSIGKTIEYVVDDLLDYRNSGYSVVVIGSSQLPEFGVWMNHVNAELRRRDVDDFAVFDVVNSMQSELEKFLVSQKPTALNKN
;
A
#
# COMPACT_ATOMS: atom_id res chain seq x y z
N MET A 1 -20.80 -22.58 -7.69
CA MET A 1 -19.88 -21.46 -8.00
C MET A 1 -19.91 -20.53 -6.80
N LEU A 2 -18.85 -20.51 -5.99
CA LEU A 2 -18.72 -19.48 -4.95
C LEU A 2 -18.54 -18.15 -5.69
N ASN A 3 -19.46 -17.20 -5.48
CA ASN A 3 -19.23 -15.82 -5.91
C ASN A 3 -18.01 -15.32 -5.14
N PRO A 4 -16.92 -14.95 -5.81
CA PRO A 4 -15.72 -14.57 -5.10
C PRO A 4 -15.98 -13.22 -4.42
N ASP A 5 -15.73 -13.15 -3.12
CA ASP A 5 -16.13 -12.03 -2.26
C ASP A 5 -15.51 -10.70 -2.75
N PRO A 6 -16.31 -9.66 -3.09
CA PRO A 6 -15.84 -8.32 -3.49
C PRO A 6 -14.92 -7.63 -2.48
N ARG A 7 -14.87 -8.10 -1.23
CA ARG A 7 -14.05 -7.53 -0.15
C ARG A 7 -12.59 -8.00 -0.17
N GLY A 8 -12.21 -8.77 -1.20
CA GLY A 8 -10.85 -9.28 -1.35
C GLY A 8 -9.93 -8.47 -2.26
N TYR A 9 -10.37 -7.42 -2.96
CA TYR A 9 -9.73 -6.99 -4.22
C TYR A 9 -8.79 -5.78 -4.17
N ARG A 10 -8.33 -5.34 -2.99
CA ARG A 10 -7.49 -4.15 -2.85
C ARG A 10 -6.52 -4.28 -1.68
N VAL A 11 -5.27 -3.86 -1.88
CA VAL A 11 -4.21 -3.91 -0.88
C VAL A 11 -3.51 -2.56 -0.77
N ALA A 12 -3.27 -2.13 0.47
CA ALA A 12 -2.43 -0.98 0.78
C ALA A 12 -1.09 -1.44 1.39
N LEU A 13 0.01 -0.92 0.87
CA LEU A 13 1.28 -0.91 1.58
C LEU A 13 1.25 0.24 2.59
N LEU A 14 1.39 -0.04 3.87
CA LEU A 14 1.20 0.91 4.97
C LEU A 14 2.47 1.07 5.80
N ALA A 15 2.83 2.32 6.11
CA ALA A 15 3.92 2.60 7.05
C ALA A 15 3.51 2.17 8.48
N ASP A 16 4.40 1.48 9.19
CA ASP A 16 4.16 1.06 10.58
C ASP A 16 3.77 2.23 11.51
N GLY A 17 4.45 3.37 11.41
CA GLY A 17 4.11 4.56 12.19
C GLY A 17 2.73 5.16 11.86
N ILE A 18 2.11 4.78 10.75
CA ILE A 18 0.71 5.17 10.44
C ILE A 18 -0.26 4.12 10.97
N ALA A 19 0.09 2.84 10.86
CA ALA A 19 -0.70 1.74 11.41
C ALA A 19 -0.88 1.87 12.94
N ASN A 20 0.14 2.39 13.63
CA ASN A 20 0.14 2.63 15.07
C ASN A 20 -0.29 4.06 15.46
N GLU A 21 -0.84 4.85 14.53
CA GLU A 21 -1.33 6.23 14.74
C GLU A 21 -0.27 7.28 15.15
N ASP A 22 1.03 6.98 15.07
CA ASP A 22 2.10 7.91 15.45
C ASP A 22 2.31 9.03 14.41
N ALA A 23 2.10 8.73 13.13
CA ALA A 23 2.42 9.62 12.01
C ALA A 23 1.19 10.22 11.30
N ALA A 24 -0.03 9.84 11.71
CA ALA A 24 -1.28 10.34 11.13
C ALA A 24 -2.18 10.96 12.20
N LYS A 25 -2.97 11.97 11.83
CA LYS A 25 -3.92 12.64 12.75
C LYS A 25 -5.27 11.91 12.85
N PHE A 26 -5.40 10.76 12.20
CA PHE A 26 -6.62 9.99 12.10
C PHE A 26 -6.27 8.50 11.94
N ASN A 27 -7.23 7.62 12.22
CA ASN A 27 -7.04 6.18 12.12
C ASN A 27 -7.14 5.74 10.65
N ALA A 28 -5.98 5.53 10.01
CA ALA A 28 -5.91 5.08 8.62
C ALA A 28 -6.40 3.62 8.45
N VAL A 29 -6.20 2.77 9.46
CA VAL A 29 -6.64 1.37 9.44
C VAL A 29 -8.16 1.28 9.38
N GLU A 30 -8.86 2.11 10.14
CA GLU A 30 -10.33 2.18 10.12
C GLU A 30 -10.83 2.56 8.72
N SER A 31 -10.18 3.50 8.04
CA SER A 31 -10.55 3.87 6.67
C SER A 31 -10.24 2.77 5.65
N LEU A 32 -9.15 2.03 5.83
CA LEU A 32 -8.83 0.86 5.01
C LEU A 32 -9.90 -0.24 5.17
N GLU A 33 -10.28 -0.56 6.41
CA GLU A 33 -11.33 -1.53 6.71
C GLU A 33 -12.69 -1.10 6.13
N LYS A 34 -13.09 0.17 6.33
CA LYS A 34 -14.33 0.73 5.76
C LYS A 34 -14.37 0.69 4.23
N CYS A 35 -13.22 0.76 3.59
CA CYS A 35 -13.09 0.74 2.13
C CYS A 35 -12.76 -0.65 1.57
N ASP A 36 -12.82 -1.70 2.39
CA ASP A 36 -12.50 -3.09 2.04
C ASP A 36 -11.09 -3.28 1.46
N PHE A 37 -10.09 -2.60 2.03
CA PHE A 37 -8.68 -2.81 1.73
C PHE A 37 -8.03 -3.74 2.76
N GLY A 38 -7.34 -4.78 2.27
CA GLY A 38 -6.28 -5.41 3.04
C GLY A 38 -5.06 -4.51 3.12
N PHE A 39 -4.14 -4.79 4.04
CA PHE A 39 -2.89 -4.02 4.12
C PHE A 39 -1.69 -4.87 4.54
N ILE A 40 -0.53 -4.49 4.04
CA ILE A 40 0.78 -5.02 4.42
C ILE A 40 1.53 -3.88 5.09
N VAL A 41 2.00 -4.12 6.32
CA VAL A 41 2.79 -3.14 7.06
C VAL A 41 4.27 -3.43 6.83
N LEU A 42 5.02 -2.43 6.37
CA LEU A 42 6.49 -2.49 6.38
C LEU A 42 7.03 -1.86 7.65
N PRO A 43 8.10 -2.44 8.23
CA PRO A 43 8.74 -1.84 9.38
C PRO A 43 9.35 -0.47 9.01
N PRO A 44 9.55 0.39 10.00
CA PRO A 44 10.13 1.72 9.80
C PRO A 44 11.43 1.71 8.99
N SER A 45 11.66 2.81 8.27
CA SER A 45 12.80 3.00 7.36
C SER A 45 14.14 3.26 8.04
N ASP A 46 14.18 3.26 9.38
CA ASP A 46 15.38 3.45 10.19
C ASP A 46 16.05 2.11 10.59
N PHE A 47 15.45 0.96 10.25
CA PHE A 47 16.09 -0.34 10.40
C PHE A 47 17.32 -0.49 9.48
N HIS A 48 18.23 -1.42 9.78
CA HIS A 48 19.35 -1.67 8.87
C HIS A 48 18.88 -2.36 7.57
N LEU A 49 19.25 -1.78 6.41
CA LEU A 49 18.85 -2.30 5.09
C LEU A 49 19.22 -3.78 4.89
N SER A 50 20.38 -4.21 5.41
CA SER A 50 20.84 -5.61 5.35
C SER A 50 19.86 -6.61 5.96
N SER A 51 18.99 -6.14 6.86
CA SER A 51 17.99 -6.96 7.54
C SER A 51 16.63 -6.96 6.84
N ILE A 52 16.34 -5.97 5.98
CA ILE A 52 15.01 -5.76 5.40
C ILE A 52 14.95 -5.87 3.87
N GLY A 53 16.09 -5.85 3.16
CA GLY A 53 16.12 -5.91 1.70
C GLY A 53 15.32 -7.09 1.11
N LYS A 54 15.51 -8.30 1.65
CA LYS A 54 14.73 -9.48 1.25
C LYS A 54 13.24 -9.34 1.56
N THR A 55 12.88 -8.71 2.67
CA THR A 55 11.48 -8.47 3.03
C THR A 55 10.82 -7.52 2.04
N ILE A 56 11.53 -6.48 1.60
CA ILE A 56 11.05 -5.56 0.56
C ILE A 56 10.82 -6.32 -0.74
N GLU A 57 11.77 -7.17 -1.16
CA GLU A 57 11.61 -8.01 -2.36
C GLU A 57 10.36 -8.89 -2.28
N TYR A 58 10.15 -9.61 -1.16
CA TYR A 58 8.96 -10.46 -0.98
C TYR A 58 7.66 -9.68 -0.97
N VAL A 59 7.62 -8.53 -0.29
CA VAL A 59 6.44 -7.67 -0.26
C VAL A 59 6.13 -7.15 -1.67
N VAL A 60 7.14 -6.76 -2.45
CA VAL A 60 6.93 -6.35 -3.85
C VAL A 60 6.37 -7.50 -4.68
N ASP A 61 6.89 -8.72 -4.53
CA ASP A 61 6.36 -9.88 -5.24
C ASP A 61 4.88 -10.13 -4.89
N ASP A 62 4.51 -10.09 -3.61
CA ASP A 62 3.10 -10.21 -3.15
C ASP A 62 2.22 -9.11 -3.76
N LEU A 63 2.66 -7.85 -3.73
CA LEU A 63 1.92 -6.71 -4.29
C LEU A 63 1.73 -6.85 -5.81
N LEU A 64 2.71 -7.40 -6.52
CA LEU A 64 2.60 -7.66 -7.95
C LEU A 64 1.64 -8.81 -8.25
N ASP A 65 1.62 -9.86 -7.43
CA ASP A 65 0.64 -10.94 -7.55
C ASP A 65 -0.80 -10.42 -7.37
N TYR A 66 -1.01 -9.52 -6.40
CA TYR A 66 -2.28 -8.79 -6.27
C TYR A 66 -2.60 -7.98 -7.53
N ARG A 67 -1.67 -7.12 -7.99
CA ARG A 67 -1.89 -6.28 -9.18
C ARG A 67 -2.22 -7.12 -10.42
N ASN A 68 -1.46 -8.18 -10.67
CA ASN A 68 -1.61 -9.07 -11.83
C ASN A 68 -2.92 -9.84 -11.79
N SER A 69 -3.46 -10.08 -10.59
CA SER A 69 -4.78 -10.68 -10.40
C SER A 69 -5.92 -9.66 -10.54
N GLY A 70 -5.64 -8.42 -10.95
CA GLY A 70 -6.61 -7.34 -11.18
C GLY A 70 -6.91 -6.47 -9.95
N TYR A 71 -6.13 -6.58 -8.87
CA TYR A 71 -6.40 -5.91 -7.61
C TYR A 71 -5.82 -4.49 -7.64
N SER A 72 -6.43 -3.58 -6.90
CA SER A 72 -5.87 -2.24 -6.75
C SER A 72 -4.79 -2.26 -5.66
N VAL A 73 -3.60 -1.77 -5.99
CA VAL A 73 -2.49 -1.64 -5.06
C VAL A 73 -2.15 -0.18 -4.86
N VAL A 74 -2.08 0.25 -3.60
CA VAL A 74 -1.77 1.62 -3.21
C VAL A 74 -0.70 1.64 -2.14
N VAL A 75 -0.07 2.79 -1.96
CA VAL A 75 0.88 3.03 -0.88
C VAL A 75 0.36 4.16 0.00
N ILE A 76 0.33 3.95 1.30
CA ILE A 76 -0.04 4.96 2.31
C ILE A 76 1.16 5.17 3.22
N GLY A 77 1.65 6.40 3.23
CA GLY A 77 2.83 6.78 3.98
C GLY A 77 2.80 8.25 4.33
N SER A 78 3.93 8.76 4.80
CA SER A 78 4.05 10.13 5.30
C SER A 78 5.31 10.79 4.75
N SER A 79 5.20 11.95 4.11
CA SER A 79 6.38 12.69 3.64
C SER A 79 7.28 13.20 4.77
N GLN A 80 6.82 13.12 6.03
CA GLN A 80 7.61 13.46 7.21
C GLN A 80 8.47 12.29 7.70
N LEU A 81 8.23 11.08 7.21
CA LEU A 81 9.03 9.90 7.52
C LEU A 81 10.11 9.66 6.45
N PRO A 82 11.30 9.17 6.82
CA PRO A 82 12.31 8.76 5.84
C PRO A 82 11.72 7.72 4.88
N GLU A 83 12.00 7.84 3.59
CA GLU A 83 11.46 6.96 2.54
C GLU A 83 9.95 6.70 2.65
N PHE A 84 9.20 7.73 3.07
CA PHE A 84 7.74 7.69 3.23
C PHE A 84 7.24 6.72 4.32
N GLY A 85 8.15 6.15 5.13
CA GLY A 85 7.85 5.14 6.15
C GLY A 85 7.67 3.72 5.62
N VAL A 86 7.85 3.49 4.32
CA VAL A 86 7.59 2.20 3.64
C VAL A 86 8.75 1.79 2.72
N TRP A 87 9.95 2.32 2.94
CA TRP A 87 11.11 2.04 2.07
C TRP A 87 10.84 2.39 0.60
N MET A 88 10.13 3.50 0.34
CA MET A 88 9.60 3.87 -0.97
C MET A 88 10.65 3.84 -2.09
N ASN A 89 11.90 4.26 -1.83
CA ASN A 89 12.93 4.25 -2.88
C ASN A 89 13.29 2.82 -3.28
N HIS A 90 13.37 1.92 -2.30
CA HIS A 90 13.68 0.51 -2.52
C HIS A 90 12.51 -0.23 -3.17
N VAL A 91 11.28 0.04 -2.73
CA VAL A 91 10.05 -0.46 -3.37
C VAL A 91 10.01 -0.04 -4.83
N ASN A 92 10.18 1.24 -5.14
CA ASN A 92 10.15 1.73 -6.52
C ASN A 92 11.33 1.20 -7.36
N ALA A 93 12.51 1.01 -6.76
CA ALA A 93 13.63 0.38 -7.46
C ALA A 93 13.29 -1.07 -7.87
N GLU A 94 12.66 -1.82 -6.97
CA GLU A 94 12.21 -3.18 -7.23
C GLU A 94 11.07 -3.26 -8.26
N LEU A 95 10.12 -2.31 -8.27
CA LEU A 95 9.09 -2.22 -9.31
C LEU A 95 9.70 -1.93 -10.69
N ARG A 96 10.60 -0.94 -10.78
CA ARG A 96 11.29 -0.58 -12.03
C ARG A 96 12.15 -1.71 -12.57
N ARG A 97 12.82 -2.48 -11.70
CA ARG A 97 13.59 -3.68 -12.08
C ARG A 97 12.72 -4.74 -12.78
N ARG A 98 11.41 -4.73 -12.50
CA ARG A 98 10.41 -5.65 -13.06
C ARG A 98 9.56 -5.00 -14.17
N ASP A 99 9.92 -3.81 -14.65
CA ASP A 99 9.20 -3.04 -15.68
C ASP A 99 7.73 -2.75 -15.28
N VAL A 100 7.53 -2.39 -14.02
CA VAL A 100 6.23 -2.04 -13.45
C VAL A 100 6.21 -0.57 -13.05
N ASP A 101 5.14 0.13 -13.44
CA ASP A 101 4.86 1.50 -12.98
C ASP A 101 4.74 1.58 -11.46
N ASP A 102 5.12 2.73 -10.91
CA ASP A 102 4.98 3.05 -9.49
C ASP A 102 3.48 3.00 -9.08
N PHE A 103 3.20 2.54 -7.86
CA PHE A 103 1.83 2.48 -7.33
C PHE A 103 1.27 3.87 -7.00
N ALA A 104 -0.06 3.99 -6.93
CA ALA A 104 -0.70 5.21 -6.44
C ALA A 104 -0.36 5.44 -4.97
N VAL A 105 0.00 6.67 -4.61
CA VAL A 105 0.47 7.03 -3.27
C VAL A 105 -0.48 8.02 -2.61
N PHE A 106 -0.76 7.82 -1.32
CA PHE A 106 -1.43 8.79 -0.46
C PHE A 106 -0.51 9.20 0.69
N ASP A 107 -0.35 10.51 0.84
CA ASP A 107 0.39 11.13 1.94
C ASP A 107 -0.56 11.55 3.04
N VAL A 108 -0.36 11.07 4.26
CA VAL A 108 -1.21 11.43 5.41
C VAL A 108 -0.91 12.82 5.96
N VAL A 109 0.20 13.44 5.56
CA VAL A 109 0.63 14.75 6.07
C VAL A 109 -0.38 15.83 5.71
N ASN A 110 -0.92 16.48 6.76
CA ASN A 110 -1.95 17.52 6.65
C ASN A 110 -3.26 17.08 5.98
N SER A 111 -3.48 15.78 5.84
CA SER A 111 -4.72 15.23 5.29
C SER A 111 -5.75 14.91 6.36
N MET A 112 -6.99 14.75 5.92
CA MET A 112 -8.13 14.31 6.73
C MET A 112 -8.55 12.88 6.36
N GLN A 113 -9.17 12.18 7.30
CA GLN A 113 -9.70 10.83 7.09
C GLN A 113 -10.58 10.72 5.83
N SER A 114 -11.47 11.69 5.61
CA SER A 114 -12.35 11.72 4.44
C SER A 114 -11.62 11.85 3.10
N GLU A 115 -10.39 12.39 3.09
CA GLU A 115 -9.56 12.48 1.88
C GLU A 115 -8.91 11.15 1.56
N LEU A 116 -8.46 10.42 2.59
CA LEU A 116 -8.00 9.04 2.41
C LEU A 116 -9.12 8.16 1.88
N GLU A 117 -10.32 8.24 2.45
CA GLU A 117 -11.47 7.44 1.99
C GLU A 117 -11.84 7.75 0.53
N LYS A 118 -11.85 9.03 0.15
CA LYS A 118 -12.05 9.44 -1.27
C LYS A 118 -10.98 8.88 -2.17
N PHE A 119 -9.71 8.92 -1.74
CA PHE A 119 -8.61 8.31 -2.46
C PHE A 119 -8.87 6.80 -2.63
N LEU A 120 -9.07 6.04 -1.55
CA LEU A 120 -9.30 4.59 -1.59
C LEU A 120 -10.49 4.18 -2.48
N VAL A 121 -11.59 4.94 -2.45
CA VAL A 121 -12.76 4.69 -3.32
C VAL A 121 -12.45 4.96 -4.79
N SER A 122 -11.58 5.94 -5.09
CA SER A 122 -11.15 6.24 -6.46
C SER A 122 -10.27 5.15 -7.08
N GLN A 123 -9.60 4.34 -6.25
CA GLN A 123 -8.72 3.26 -6.66
C GLN A 123 -9.56 2.01 -6.99
N LYS A 124 -10.01 1.95 -8.25
CA LYS A 124 -10.83 0.85 -8.76
C LYS A 124 -9.92 -0.34 -9.13
N PRO A 125 -10.34 -1.59 -8.85
CA PRO A 125 -9.68 -2.77 -9.41
C PRO A 125 -9.62 -2.65 -10.93
N THR A 126 -8.47 -2.96 -11.52
CA THR A 126 -8.34 -3.05 -12.97
C THR A 126 -9.20 -4.22 -13.40
N ALA A 127 -10.23 -3.99 -14.22
CA ALA A 127 -11.10 -5.06 -14.67
C ALA A 127 -10.24 -6.18 -15.27
N LEU A 128 -10.33 -7.38 -14.69
CA LEU A 128 -9.70 -8.58 -15.23
C LEU A 128 -10.13 -8.71 -16.70
N ASN A 129 -9.22 -8.46 -17.64
CA ASN A 129 -9.40 -8.88 -19.01
C ASN A 129 -9.41 -10.40 -19.00
N LYS A 130 -10.62 -10.97 -18.87
CA LYS A 130 -10.87 -12.38 -19.12
C LYS A 130 -10.66 -12.60 -20.62
N ASN A 131 -9.45 -13.01 -21.01
CA ASN A 131 -9.24 -13.70 -22.27
C ASN A 131 -9.73 -15.15 -22.14
#